data_AF-A0A7J4L9C1-F1
#
_entry.id   AF-A0A7J4L9C1-F1
#
_cell.length_a   1.000
_cell.length_b   1.000
_cell.length_c   1.000
_cell.angle_alpha   90.00
_cell.angle_beta   90.00
_cell.angle_gamma   90.00
#
_symmetry.space_group_name_H-M   'P 1'
#
loop_
_entity.id
_entity.type
_entity.pdbx_description
1 polymer ?
#
loop_
_entity_poly.entity_id
_entity_poly.type
_entity_poly.pdbx_seq_one_letter_code
_entity_poly.pdbx_strand_id
1 'polypeptide(L)' 'SSNFVSGGNETTIMSLIQALLVHGMVVAGDPIEGGGGHFGVVSIKAPDEKTLESCRKFGRRIGELAAKLS' A
#
# COMPACT_ATOMS: atom_id res chain seq x y z
N SER A 1 6.88 18.90 -7.53
CA SER A 1 6.20 18.04 -6.54
C SER A 1 5.63 16.85 -7.29
N SER A 2 6.31 15.71 -7.24
CA SER A 2 6.30 14.69 -8.31
C SER A 2 5.03 13.84 -8.34
N ASN A 3 4.39 13.81 -9.51
CA ASN A 3 3.27 12.94 -9.84
C ASN A 3 3.72 11.55 -10.39
N PHE A 4 4.95 11.06 -10.12
CA PHE A 4 5.38 9.63 -10.09
C PHE A 4 6.91 9.44 -9.81
N VAL A 5 7.26 8.35 -9.09
CA VAL A 5 8.54 7.56 -8.98
C VAL A 5 9.84 8.19 -8.41
N SER A 6 9.79 9.37 -7.80
CA SER A 6 10.85 9.77 -6.83
C SER A 6 10.28 10.80 -5.85
N GLY A 7 9.52 10.31 -4.88
CA GLY A 7 8.82 11.13 -3.89
C GLY A 7 8.89 10.48 -2.51
N GLY A 8 8.74 11.29 -1.46
CA GLY A 8 8.83 10.82 -0.07
C GLY A 8 7.71 9.87 0.36
N ASN A 9 6.71 9.60 -0.49
CA ASN A 9 5.63 8.65 -0.24
C ASN A 9 6.16 7.21 -0.06
N GLU A 10 7.05 6.75 -0.95
CA GLU A 10 7.62 5.40 -0.87
C GLU A 10 8.49 5.26 0.39
N THR A 11 9.32 6.26 0.70
CA THR A 11 10.14 6.28 1.91
C THR A 11 9.28 6.36 3.18
N THR A 12 8.14 7.06 3.14
CA THR A 12 7.18 7.14 4.25
C THR A 12 6.59 5.76 4.52
N ILE A 13 6.10 5.07 3.48
CA ILE A 13 5.54 3.72 3.65
C ILE A 13 6.64 2.75 4.09
N MET A 14 7.86 2.86 3.56
CA MET A 14 8.99 2.06 4.01
C MET A 14 9.29 2.25 5.51
N SER A 15 9.22 3.48 6.01
CA SER A 15 9.42 3.78 7.44
C SER A 15 8.32 3.15 8.31
N LEU A 16 7.08 3.12 7.82
CA LEU A 16 5.99 2.41 8.49
C LEU A 16 6.23 0.90 8.49
N ILE A 17 6.60 0.32 7.35
CA ILE A 17 6.93 -1.11 7.23
C ILE A 17 8.03 -1.50 8.21
N GLN A 18 9.08 -0.71 8.35
CA GLN A 18 10.13 -0.96 9.34
C GLN A 18 9.58 -1.05 10.76
N ALA A 19 8.67 -0.15 11.14
CA ALA A 19 8.01 -0.21 12.44
C ALA A 19 7.15 -1.49 12.58
N LEU A 20 6.40 -1.88 11.55
CA LEU A 20 5.60 -3.12 11.56
C LEU A 20 6.48 -4.37 11.73
N LEU A 21 7.63 -4.40 11.05
CA LEU A 21 8.60 -5.50 11.15
C LEU A 21 9.20 -5.62 12.55
N VAL A 22 9.52 -4.48 13.21
CA VAL A 22 9.99 -4.48 14.62
C VAL A 22 8.96 -5.10 15.56
N HIS A 23 7.67 -4.96 15.27
CA HIS A 23 6.58 -5.55 16.05
C HIS A 23 6.23 -6.99 15.62
N GLY A 24 6.99 -7.61 14.71
CA GLY A 24 6.76 -8.99 14.27
C GLY A 24 5.52 -9.16 13.39
N MET A 25 5.02 -8.07 12.77
CA MET A 25 3.86 -8.15 11.89
C MET A 25 4.22 -8.72 10.51
N VAL A 26 3.27 -9.44 9.90
CA VAL A 26 3.36 -9.90 8.52
C VAL A 26 3.04 -8.73 7.59
N VAL A 27 3.94 -8.43 6.65
CA VAL A 27 3.79 -7.33 5.68
C VAL A 27 3.46 -7.89 4.30
N ALA A 28 2.34 -7.45 3.72
CA ALA A 28 1.92 -7.81 2.36
C ALA A 28 2.01 -6.58 1.44
N GLY A 29 2.73 -6.73 0.34
CA GLY A 29 2.83 -5.70 -0.69
C GLY A 29 1.57 -5.57 -1.55
N ASP A 30 1.53 -4.54 -2.39
CA ASP A 30 0.49 -4.34 -3.40
C ASP A 30 1.03 -4.72 -4.79
N PRO A 31 0.53 -5.79 -5.45
CA PRO A 31 0.92 -6.06 -6.83
C PRO A 31 0.54 -4.89 -7.74
N ILE A 32 1.44 -4.56 -8.66
CA ILE A 32 1.41 -3.38 -9.56
C ILE A 32 0.32 -3.52 -10.65
N GLU A 33 -0.79 -4.17 -10.38
CA GLU A 33 -1.93 -4.22 -11.29
C GLU A 33 -2.72 -2.91 -11.18
N GLY A 34 -2.71 -2.11 -12.25
CA GLY A 34 -3.46 -0.85 -12.34
C GLY A 34 -2.73 0.41 -11.84
N GLY A 35 -1.42 0.35 -11.62
CA GLY A 35 -0.60 1.50 -11.20
C GLY A 35 -0.47 1.69 -9.68
N GLY A 36 -0.72 0.62 -8.90
CA GLY A 36 -0.44 0.59 -7.46
C GLY A 36 1.06 0.73 -7.14
N GLY A 37 1.38 1.21 -5.94
CA GLY A 37 2.75 1.41 -5.47
C GLY A 37 3.31 0.14 -4.82
N HIS A 38 4.63 -0.08 -4.94
CA HIS A 38 5.31 -1.30 -4.44
C HIS A 38 4.97 -1.66 -2.98
N PHE A 39 4.83 -0.65 -2.14
CA PHE A 39 4.62 -0.80 -0.70
C PHE A 39 3.15 -0.59 -0.27
N GLY A 40 2.27 -0.20 -1.21
CA GLY A 40 0.87 0.15 -0.94
C GLY A 40 0.32 1.21 -1.91
N VAL A 41 -0.97 1.52 -1.75
CA VAL A 41 -1.67 2.49 -2.60
C VAL A 41 -1.32 3.92 -2.18
N VAL A 42 -1.06 4.78 -3.15
CA VAL A 42 -0.76 6.21 -2.94
C VAL A 42 -1.80 7.05 -3.67
N SER A 43 -2.23 8.14 -3.02
CA SER A 43 -3.04 9.19 -3.64
C SER A 43 -2.26 10.50 -3.72
N ILE A 44 -2.45 11.23 -4.82
CA ILE A 44 -1.99 12.61 -4.95
C ILE A 44 -3.21 13.50 -4.78
N LYS A 45 -3.21 14.36 -3.75
CA LYS A 45 -4.38 15.14 -3.32
C LYS A 45 -5.52 14.22 -2.88
N ALA A 46 -6.76 14.56 -3.24
CA ALA A 46 -7.91 13.72 -2.98
C ALA A 46 -7.89 12.50 -3.92
N PRO A 47 -8.24 11.30 -3.42
CA PRO A 47 -8.28 10.10 -4.23
C PRO A 47 -9.36 10.21 -5.30
N ASP A 48 -8.99 9.88 -6.54
CA ASP A 48 -9.92 9.65 -7.63
C ASP A 48 -10.49 8.22 -7.57
N GLU A 49 -11.45 7.90 -8.44
CA GLU A 49 -12.10 6.59 -8.42
C GLU A 49 -11.12 5.43 -8.65
N LYS A 50 -10.07 5.65 -9.45
CA LYS A 50 -9.02 4.65 -9.66
C LYS A 50 -8.23 4.39 -8.39
N THR A 51 -7.86 5.44 -7.67
CA THR A 51 -7.19 5.32 -6.37
C THR A 51 -8.08 4.60 -5.37
N LEU A 52 -9.37 4.93 -5.31
CA LEU A 52 -10.33 4.27 -4.43
C LEU A 52 -10.49 2.79 -4.77
N GLU A 53 -10.55 2.44 -6.06
CA GLU A 53 -10.58 1.05 -6.51
C GLU A 53 -9.33 0.27 -6.08
N SER A 54 -8.14 0.86 -6.25
CA SER A 54 -6.88 0.28 -5.78
C SER A 54 -6.87 0.08 -4.26
N CYS A 55 -7.34 1.06 -3.48
CA CYS A 55 -7.50 0.93 -2.03
C CYS A 55 -8.44 -0.24 -1.66
N ARG A 56 -9.59 -0.39 -2.34
CA ARG A 56 -10.52 -1.50 -2.10
C ARG A 56 -9.89 -2.85 -2.43
N LYS A 57 -9.15 -2.96 -3.54
CA LYS A 57 -8.41 -4.19 -3.90
C LYS A 57 -7.32 -4.51 -2.88
N PHE A 58 -6.58 -3.52 -2.39
CA PHE A 58 -5.57 -3.69 -1.35
C PHE A 58 -6.18 -4.17 -0.04
N GLY A 59 -7.21 -3.49 0.46
CA GLY A 59 -7.93 -3.89 1.66
C GLY A 59 -8.51 -5.30 1.58
N ARG A 60 -9.09 -5.69 0.43
CA ARG A 60 -9.58 -7.06 0.20
C ARG A 60 -8.47 -8.10 0.38
N ARG A 61 -7.30 -7.89 -0.24
CA ARG A 61 -6.16 -8.81 -0.14
C ARG A 61 -5.64 -8.96 1.28
N ILE A 62 -5.55 -7.85 2.02
CA ILE A 62 -5.17 -7.88 3.45
C ILE A 62 -6.19 -8.67 4.27
N GLY A 63 -7.49 -8.44 4.05
CA GLY A 63 -8.55 -9.19 4.74
C GLY A 63 -8.52 -10.68 4.42
N GLU A 64 -8.32 -11.05 3.16
CA GLU A 64 -8.19 -12.45 2.73
C GLU A 64 -6.95 -13.12 3.32
N LEU A 65 -5.81 -12.40 3.39
CA LEU A 65 -4.60 -12.91 4.03
C LEU A 65 -4.82 -13.13 5.53
N ALA A 66 -5.40 -12.16 6.23
CA ALA A 66 -5.70 -12.26 7.65
C ALA A 66 -6.63 -13.46 7.94
N ALA A 67 -7.68 -13.63 7.14
CA ALA A 67 -8.60 -14.76 7.27
C ALA A 67 -7.94 -16.13 7.05
N LYS A 68 -6.92 -16.22 6.18
CA LYS A 68 -6.16 -17.47 5.94
C LYS A 68 -5.15 -17.80 7.05
N LEU A 69 -4.71 -16.79 7.80
CA LEU A 69 -3.75 -16.93 8.90
C LEU A 69 -4.43 -17.07 10.27
N SER A 70 -5.76 -16.95 10.32
CA SER A 70 -6.57 -17.10 11.53
C SER A 70 -6.95 -18.56 11.79
#